data_AF-A0A6I3LD69-F1
#
_entry.id   AF-A0A6I3LD69-F1
#
_cell.length_a   1.000
_cell.length_b   1.000
_cell.length_c   1.000
_cell.angle_alpha   90.00
_cell.angle_beta   90.00
_cell.angle_gamma   90.00
#
_symmetry.space_group_name_H-M   'P 1'
#
loop_
_entity.id
_entity.type
_entity.pdbx_description
1 polymer ?
#
loop_
_entity_poly.entity_id
_entity_poly.type
_entity_poly.pdbx_seq_one_letter_code
_entity_poly.pdbx_strand_id
1 'polypeptide(L)'
;LEKNKDLRIIYTRKEDTYPNLTSRTNLANRSKADLFISIHCNAAKSSAYGTETFVQGPDQNAANLEVAKSENDVIFLDEEDKQTFASYDPKSPESLIALKLQQQKYLER
;
A
#
# COMPACT_ATOMS: atom_id res chain seq x y z
N LEU A 1 -16.18 -14.33 -4.37
CA LEU A 1 -15.15 -14.54 -5.41
C LEU A 1 -14.78 -16.01 -5.58
N GLU A 2 -14.53 -16.76 -4.51
CA GLU A 2 -14.06 -18.16 -4.54
C GLU A 2 -14.98 -19.19 -5.25
N LYS A 3 -16.26 -18.87 -5.43
CA LYS A 3 -17.20 -19.74 -6.19
C LYS A 3 -16.96 -19.69 -7.70
N ASN A 4 -16.27 -18.67 -8.20
CA ASN A 4 -15.93 -18.55 -9.62
C ASN A 4 -14.61 -19.28 -9.90
N LYS A 5 -14.66 -20.29 -10.77
CA LYS A 5 -13.52 -21.14 -11.11
C LYS A 5 -12.48 -20.44 -11.99
N ASP A 6 -12.86 -19.35 -12.64
CA ASP A 6 -11.96 -18.55 -13.48
C ASP A 6 -11.08 -17.61 -12.66
N LEU A 7 -11.34 -17.48 -11.34
CA LEU A 7 -10.63 -16.58 -10.44
C LEU A 7 -9.82 -17.36 -9.41
N ARG A 8 -8.50 -17.11 -9.36
CA ARG A 8 -7.63 -17.58 -8.28
C ARG A 8 -7.48 -16.50 -7.22
N ILE A 9 -8.05 -16.72 -6.04
CA ILE A 9 -8.01 -15.76 -4.93
C ILE A 9 -6.83 -16.07 -4.00
N ILE A 10 -5.99 -15.06 -3.76
CA ILE A 10 -4.87 -15.13 -2.83
C ILE A 10 -5.06 -14.04 -1.79
N TYR A 11 -5.16 -14.44 -0.52
CA TYR A 11 -5.24 -13.50 0.59
C TYR A 11 -3.84 -13.24 1.16
N THR A 12 -3.57 -11.99 1.54
CA THR A 12 -2.35 -11.60 2.26
C THR A 12 -2.37 -12.09 3.71
N ARG A 13 -3.56 -12.27 4.30
CA ARG A 13 -3.81 -12.90 5.59
C ARG A 13 -5.23 -13.48 5.64
N LYS A 14 -5.46 -14.48 6.49
CA LYS A 14 -6.81 -15.04 6.77
C LYS A 14 -7.26 -14.84 8.21
N GLU A 15 -6.31 -14.56 9.10
CA GLU A 15 -6.53 -14.37 10.53
C GLU A 15 -6.16 -12.94 10.94
N ASP A 16 -6.44 -12.59 12.19
CA ASP A 16 -6.08 -11.29 12.73
C ASP A 16 -4.60 -11.19 13.12
N THR A 17 -3.75 -11.28 12.11
CA THR A 17 -2.31 -11.05 12.21
C THR A 17 -1.93 -9.80 11.45
N TYR A 18 -0.83 -9.16 11.85
CA TYR A 18 -0.27 -8.03 11.14
C TYR A 18 0.74 -8.51 10.08
N PRO A 19 0.37 -8.60 8.78
CA PRO A 19 1.34 -8.83 7.73
C PRO A 19 2.08 -7.51 7.47
N ASN A 20 3.40 -7.55 7.66
CA ASN A 20 4.34 -6.51 7.24
C ASN A 20 4.04 -6.01 5.81
N LEU A 21 4.17 -4.70 5.56
CA LEU A 21 3.80 -4.08 4.26
C LEU A 21 4.60 -4.66 3.09
N THR A 22 5.91 -4.81 3.29
CA THR A 22 6.83 -5.40 2.32
C THR A 22 6.42 -6.84 1.97
N SER A 23 5.95 -7.59 2.98
CA SER A 23 5.47 -8.97 2.78
C SER A 23 4.20 -9.05 1.92
N ARG A 24 3.29 -8.07 2.00
CA ARG A 24 2.07 -8.02 1.18
C ARG A 24 2.41 -7.84 -0.30
N THR A 25 3.25 -6.85 -0.60
CA THR A 25 3.68 -6.53 -1.97
C THR A 25 4.53 -7.65 -2.54
N ASN A 26 5.41 -8.25 -1.74
CA ASN A 26 6.21 -9.40 -2.16
C ASN A 26 5.36 -10.63 -2.46
N LEU A 27 4.29 -10.89 -1.69
CA LEU A 27 3.37 -11.98 -1.98
C LEU A 27 2.68 -11.75 -3.33
N ALA A 28 2.16 -10.54 -3.57
CA ALA A 28 1.51 -10.18 -4.84
C ALA A 28 2.47 -10.38 -6.03
N ASN A 29 3.68 -9.83 -5.94
CA ASN A 29 4.71 -9.95 -6.97
C ASN A 29 5.13 -11.40 -7.24
N ARG A 30 5.42 -12.19 -6.19
CA ARG A 30 5.80 -13.61 -6.34
C ARG A 30 4.66 -14.45 -6.90
N SER A 31 3.42 -14.13 -6.52
CA SER A 31 2.25 -14.86 -6.99
C SER A 31 1.86 -14.55 -8.44
N LYS A 32 2.51 -13.54 -9.06
CA LYS A 32 2.17 -13.01 -10.38
C LYS A 32 0.67 -12.68 -10.47
N ALA A 33 0.15 -11.99 -9.46
CA ALA A 33 -1.24 -11.60 -9.44
C ALA A 33 -1.52 -10.57 -10.54
N ASP A 34 -2.63 -10.75 -11.26
CA ASP A 34 -3.07 -9.82 -12.31
C ASP A 34 -3.69 -8.54 -11.72
N LEU A 35 -4.20 -8.62 -10.48
CA LEU A 35 -4.83 -7.51 -9.77
C LEU A 35 -4.54 -7.62 -8.27
N PHE A 36 -4.13 -6.51 -7.67
CA PHE A 36 -3.98 -6.36 -6.22
C PHE A 36 -5.05 -5.40 -5.69
N ILE A 37 -5.78 -5.83 -4.66
CA ILE A 37 -6.82 -5.04 -4.01
C ILE A 37 -6.47 -4.96 -2.53
N SER A 38 -6.26 -3.75 -2.02
CA SER A 38 -6.17 -3.49 -0.58
C SER A 38 -7.52 -2.98 -0.07
N ILE A 39 -8.00 -3.53 1.04
CA ILE A 39 -9.30 -3.18 1.63
C ILE A 39 -9.04 -2.54 3.00
N HIS A 40 -9.51 -1.31 3.17
CA HIS A 40 -9.31 -0.49 4.37
C HIS A 40 -10.63 0.08 4.87
N CYS A 41 -10.73 0.27 6.18
CA CYS A 41 -11.79 1.04 6.82
C CYS A 41 -11.17 2.31 7.38
N ASN A 42 -11.22 3.39 6.60
CA ASN A 42 -10.56 4.64 6.94
C ASN A 42 -11.27 5.35 8.12
N ALA A 43 -10.51 6.19 8.81
CA ALA A 43 -10.99 7.00 9.92
C ALA A 43 -10.72 8.47 9.65
N ALA A 44 -11.73 9.30 9.87
CA ALA A 44 -11.67 10.75 9.70
C ALA A 44 -12.52 11.44 10.76
N LYS A 45 -12.61 12.78 10.70
CA LYS A 45 -13.51 13.55 11.58
C LYS A 45 -14.96 13.08 11.41
N SER A 46 -15.78 13.23 12.45
CA SER A 46 -17.14 12.67 12.56
C SER A 46 -18.11 13.05 11.43
N SER A 47 -17.82 14.09 10.64
CA SER A 47 -18.62 14.49 9.49
C SER A 47 -18.36 13.69 8.21
N ALA A 48 -17.26 12.92 8.15
CA ALA A 48 -16.88 12.16 6.96
C ALA A 48 -17.49 10.75 6.98
N TYR A 49 -18.12 10.36 5.87
CA TYR A 49 -18.72 9.04 5.66
C TYR A 49 -18.77 8.73 4.17
N GLY A 50 -18.84 7.45 3.82
CA GLY A 50 -18.92 6.99 2.43
C GLY A 50 -17.84 5.97 2.09
N THR A 51 -17.64 5.75 0.79
CA THR A 51 -16.62 4.85 0.25
C THR A 51 -15.75 5.62 -0.74
N GLU A 52 -14.46 5.33 -0.73
CA GLU A 52 -13.49 5.86 -1.69
C GLU A 52 -12.68 4.72 -2.29
N THR A 53 -12.27 4.88 -3.54
CA THR A 53 -11.45 3.90 -4.26
C THR A 53 -10.25 4.63 -4.82
N PHE A 54 -9.06 4.21 -4.40
CA PHE A 54 -7.81 4.76 -4.90
C PHE A 54 -7.22 3.84 -5.95
N VAL A 55 -6.80 4.43 -7.06
CA VAL A 55 -6.09 3.74 -8.13
C VAL A 55 -4.75 4.41 -8.31
N GLN A 56 -3.67 3.64 -8.22
CA GLN A 56 -2.34 4.16 -8.48
C GLN A 56 -2.16 4.34 -9.99
N GLY A 57 -2.38 5.56 -10.46
CA GLY A 57 -2.13 5.96 -11.85
C GLY A 57 -0.69 6.47 -12.07
N PRO A 58 -0.27 6.65 -13.34
CA PRO A 58 1.04 7.22 -13.70
C PRO A 58 1.21 8.66 -13.24
N ASP A 59 0.11 9.40 -13.13
CA ASP A 59 0.13 10.77 -12.64
C ASP A 59 0.26 10.80 -11.12
N GLN A 60 1.45 11.24 -10.68
CA GLN A 60 1.76 11.50 -9.27
C GLN A 60 1.12 12.79 -8.80
N ASN A 61 -0.22 12.83 -8.78
CA ASN A 61 -0.95 13.93 -8.19
C ASN A 61 -0.72 13.95 -6.67
N ALA A 62 -0.71 15.15 -6.08
CA ALA A 62 -0.52 15.36 -4.65
C ALA A 62 -1.49 14.52 -3.79
N ALA A 63 -2.72 14.32 -4.27
CA ALA A 63 -3.70 13.45 -3.63
C ALA A 63 -3.27 11.97 -3.58
N ASN A 64 -2.72 11.42 -4.67
CA ASN A 64 -2.22 10.04 -4.68
C ASN A 64 -1.06 9.86 -3.71
N LEU A 65 -0.22 10.89 -3.57
CA LEU A 65 0.89 10.90 -2.65
C LEU A 65 0.43 10.99 -1.18
N GLU A 66 -0.58 11.80 -0.88
CA GLU A 66 -1.14 11.94 0.46
C GLU A 66 -1.86 10.68 0.93
N VAL A 67 -2.59 10.03 0.03
CA VAL A 67 -3.21 8.71 0.26
C VAL A 67 -2.13 7.65 0.47
N ALA A 68 -1.12 7.61 -0.39
CA ALA A 68 -0.01 6.65 -0.24
C ALA A 68 0.73 6.86 1.09
N LYS A 69 0.87 8.10 1.56
CA LYS A 69 1.42 8.36 2.90
C LYS A 69 0.51 7.82 3.98
N SER A 70 -0.77 8.22 3.97
CA SER A 70 -1.75 7.81 5.00
C SER A 70 -1.93 6.29 5.08
N GLU A 71 -1.95 5.60 3.94
CA GLU A 71 -2.08 4.14 3.88
C GLU A 71 -0.79 3.39 4.28
N ASN A 72 0.38 4.00 4.04
CA ASN A 72 1.68 3.44 4.39
C ASN A 72 2.22 3.96 5.74
N ASP A 73 1.51 4.83 6.46
CA ASP A 73 1.92 5.33 7.78
C ASP A 73 2.05 4.20 8.82
N VAL A 74 1.58 3.00 8.50
CA VAL A 74 1.69 1.80 9.33
C VAL A 74 3.10 1.17 9.30
N ILE A 75 4.03 1.69 8.47
CA ILE A 75 5.46 1.32 8.46
C ILE A 75 6.09 1.41 9.86
N PHE A 76 5.58 2.25 10.76
CA PHE A 76 6.12 2.45 12.10
C PHE A 76 5.73 1.39 13.14
N LEU A 77 4.90 0.39 12.78
CA LEU A 77 4.43 -0.61 13.75
C LEU A 77 5.31 -1.87 13.84
N ASP A 78 6.17 -2.14 12.86
CA ASP A 78 7.03 -3.34 12.82
C ASP A 78 8.52 -2.96 12.93
N GLU A 79 9.29 -3.67 13.76
CA GLU A 79 10.70 -3.38 14.01
C GLU A 79 11.59 -3.63 12.77
N GLU A 80 11.23 -4.56 11.89
CA GLU A 80 11.94 -4.80 10.62
C GLU A 80 11.68 -3.69 9.58
N ASP A 81 10.42 -3.20 9.52
CA ASP A 81 10.07 -2.06 8.66
C ASP A 81 10.70 -0.77 9.20
N LYS A 82 10.78 -0.58 10.52
CA LYS A 82 11.53 0.52 11.14
C LYS A 82 13.01 0.53 10.77
N GLN A 83 13.66 -0.62 10.58
CA GLN A 83 15.07 -0.67 10.16
C GLN A 83 15.24 -0.37 8.67
N THR A 84 14.35 -0.90 7.85
CA THR A 84 14.36 -0.71 6.38
C THR A 84 13.99 0.73 5.99
N PHE A 85 13.11 1.35 6.77
CA PHE A 85 12.59 2.70 6.58
C PHE A 85 12.98 3.64 7.73
N ALA A 86 14.06 3.36 8.45
CA ALA A 86 14.54 4.19 9.60
C ALA A 86 14.79 5.66 9.23
N SER A 87 15.08 5.90 7.95
CA SER A 87 15.29 7.21 7.35
C SER A 87 14.03 7.82 6.73
N TYR A 88 12.90 7.12 6.78
CA TYR A 88 11.62 7.55 6.21
C TYR A 88 10.87 8.43 7.20
N ASP A 89 11.02 9.75 7.04
CA ASP A 89 10.13 10.73 7.65
C ASP A 89 9.12 11.20 6.59
N PRO A 90 7.80 10.96 6.75
CA PRO A 90 6.78 11.37 5.78
C PRO A 90 6.74 12.90 5.54
N LYS A 91 7.43 13.69 6.36
CA LYS A 91 7.62 15.15 6.22
C LYS A 91 8.99 15.55 5.66
N SER A 92 9.92 14.61 5.52
CA SER A 92 11.26 14.84 4.96
C SER A 92 11.21 14.88 3.42
N PRO A 93 11.86 15.88 2.79
CA PRO A 93 12.06 15.94 1.33
C PRO A 93 12.75 14.69 0.77
N GLU A 94 13.69 14.10 1.52
CA GLU A 94 14.47 12.93 1.11
C GLU A 94 13.59 11.67 1.00
N SER A 95 12.66 11.51 1.93
CA SER A 95 11.69 10.39 1.95
C SER A 95 10.69 10.48 0.80
N LEU A 96 10.29 11.71 0.48
CA LEU A 96 9.49 12.02 -0.71
C LEU A 96 10.23 11.65 -2.00
N ILE A 97 11.52 11.99 -2.11
CA ILE A 97 12.34 11.66 -3.28
C ILE A 97 12.49 10.13 -3.43
N ALA A 98 12.78 9.42 -2.34
CA ALA A 98 12.89 7.96 -2.35
C ALA A 98 11.59 7.27 -2.79
N LEU A 99 10.44 7.71 -2.26
CA LEU A 99 9.13 7.19 -2.65
C LEU A 99 8.84 7.43 -4.15
N LYS A 100 9.16 8.63 -4.66
CA LYS A 100 9.01 8.95 -6.09
C LYS A 100 9.88 8.07 -6.98
N LEU A 101 11.15 7.88 -6.63
CA LEU A 101 12.09 7.02 -7.37
C LEU A 101 11.61 5.56 -7.37
N GLN A 102 11.12 5.06 -6.24
CA GLN A 102 10.55 3.72 -6.14
C GLN A 102 9.33 3.58 -7.05
N GLN A 103 8.40 4.54 -7.01
CA GLN A 103 7.22 4.55 -7.87
C GLN A 103 7.58 4.61 -9.37
N GLN A 104 8.54 5.45 -9.77
CA GLN A 104 9.01 5.52 -11.16
C GLN A 104 9.53 4.17 -11.68
N LYS A 105 10.33 3.47 -10.87
CA LYS A 105 10.86 2.14 -11.24
C LYS A 105 9.78 1.10 -11.56
N TYR A 106 8.62 1.17 -10.90
CA TYR A 106 7.51 0.26 -11.15
C TYR A 106 6.61 0.71 -12.31
N LEU A 107 6.66 1.99 -12.68
CA LEU A 107 5.94 2.59 -13.80
C LEU A 107 6.64 2.40 -15.16
N GLU A 108 7.96 2.22 -15.17
CA GLU A 108 8.74 1.94 -16.38
C GLU A 108 8.74 0.46 -16.82
N ARG A 109 7.94 -0.40 -16.18
CA ARG A 109 7.76 -1.82 -16.54
C ARG A 109 6.48 -2.04 -17.33
#